data_AF-L0AVH0-F1
#
_entry.id   AF-L0AVH0-F1
#
_cell.length_a   1.000
_cell.length_b   1.000
_cell.length_c   1.000
_cell.angle_alpha   90.00
_cell.angle_beta   90.00
_cell.angle_gamma   90.00
#
_symmetry.space_group_name_H-M   'P 1'
#
loop_
_entity.id
_entity.type
_entity.pdbx_description
1 polymer ?
#
loop_
_entity_poly.entity_id
_entity_poly.type
_entity_poly.pdbx_seq_one_letter_code
_entity_poly.pdbx_strand_id
1 'polypeptide(L)'
;MVRWWIFGYDWTRYVTVDIAKSLNSEGVQITGNGRDKQYGTHYYKDGNSTVYLRESPFKSSSLQGYSRLVHTLQPDTHTYRYLLKEVQYNSIKQNIIGSIESTHFVTAVYLCHDKGRKIPLMICLLKYPGYSRYLRHDTHYYVRKSGIEPNKWQYDRSVTSDGKVLTETLKKILEQCNYPSVLNAERTSGSYFIDGENGQNTFKLYTIPKFAVKKSENDPVQGYVKYTHTLGNGYDFRIFSTTHKKACQKFADKDFYKKGPFKEASFYYWAGDKDCNNPLLLKLTSDTIDISYYILDSTNKWKEVTISKTVFQGMMLLDLLDTENCRKNKAVILNISQTDKEDFVLFSTSCQTNLNISKCPTKSQMYDRYYQSLASGYKLGRFTQKGHAATLDSLELPLTDTSVFVFHYPKSEDGKPFLIYLRDSRKSYKNTNDRPYEWKLYTRGITDENDEDRIRNILELGDSHTDSGNSFAKEESDIEIEIGTEGEIPTFENENTTIYNTNLWHLLWLVPIIIIIIILLILYCYYYLRDPWVRQI
;
A
#
# COMPACT_ATOMS: atom_id res chain seq x y z
N MET A 1 61.35 34.00 11.62
CA MET A 1 60.70 32.89 12.35
C MET A 1 59.93 33.31 13.61
N VAL A 2 60.28 34.40 14.31
CA VAL A 2 59.60 34.83 15.57
C VAL A 2 58.24 35.55 15.34
N ARG A 3 57.93 35.98 14.11
CA ARG A 3 56.68 36.73 13.81
C ARG A 3 55.39 35.90 13.75
N TRP A 4 55.47 34.56 13.75
CA TRP A 4 54.29 33.68 13.68
C TRP A 4 53.73 33.29 15.06
N TRP A 5 54.44 33.56 16.16
CA TRP A 5 54.02 33.15 17.50
C TRP A 5 53.20 34.20 18.26
N ILE A 6 53.21 35.47 17.81
CA ILE A 6 52.57 36.57 18.57
C ILE A 6 51.08 36.70 18.28
N PHE A 7 50.57 36.08 17.22
CA PHE A 7 49.15 36.04 16.90
C PHE A 7 48.68 34.59 16.85
N GLY A 8 48.49 33.98 18.03
CA GLY A 8 47.93 32.63 18.22
C GLY A 8 46.47 32.50 17.80
N TYR A 9 46.09 33.06 16.65
CA TYR A 9 44.81 32.78 16.05
C TYR A 9 44.87 31.36 15.49
N ASP A 10 44.17 30.45 16.15
CA ASP A 10 43.86 29.16 15.56
C ASP A 10 42.88 29.39 14.40
N TRP A 11 43.43 29.39 13.18
CA TRP A 11 42.66 29.54 11.95
C TRP A 11 41.95 28.25 11.54
N THR A 12 41.96 27.24 12.41
CA THR A 12 41.25 25.98 12.21
C THR A 12 39.76 26.17 12.43
N ARG A 13 38.99 25.84 11.40
CA ARG A 13 37.53 25.80 11.43
C ARG A 13 37.09 24.35 11.41
N TYR A 14 36.41 23.94 12.47
CA TYR A 14 35.76 22.65 12.54
C TYR A 14 34.41 22.72 11.85
N VAL A 15 34.11 21.74 10.99
CA VAL A 15 32.87 21.70 10.21
C VAL A 15 32.13 20.41 10.47
N THR A 16 30.84 20.52 10.75
CA THR A 16 29.89 19.42 10.79
C THR A 16 29.18 19.31 9.44
N VAL A 17 29.18 18.11 8.86
CA VAL A 17 28.47 17.84 7.61
C VAL A 17 27.24 16.98 7.88
N ASP A 18 26.04 17.51 7.66
CA ASP A 18 24.81 16.72 7.68
C ASP A 18 24.48 16.21 6.27
N ILE A 19 24.62 14.89 6.06
CA ILE A 19 24.37 14.24 4.77
C ILE A 19 22.89 14.14 4.42
N ALA A 20 21.98 14.36 5.38
CA ALA A 20 20.55 14.45 5.07
C ALA A 20 20.17 15.74 4.33
N LYS A 21 21.00 16.80 4.43
CA LYS A 21 20.72 18.07 3.77
C LYS A 21 20.73 17.91 2.26
N SER A 22 19.71 18.48 1.62
CA SER A 22 19.53 18.46 0.17
C SER A 22 19.53 19.83 -0.46
N LEU A 23 19.56 19.87 -1.80
CA LEU A 23 19.50 21.13 -2.54
C LEU A 23 18.23 21.93 -2.16
N ASN A 24 17.17 21.24 -1.74
CA ASN A 24 15.89 21.81 -1.34
C ASN A 24 15.67 21.84 0.19
N SER A 25 16.70 21.56 0.99
CA SER A 25 16.55 21.57 2.44
C SER A 25 16.49 22.99 2.99
N GLU A 26 15.78 23.16 4.09
CA GLU A 26 15.72 24.43 4.80
C GLU A 26 17.14 24.90 5.20
N GLY A 27 17.40 26.20 5.02
CA GLY A 27 18.71 26.82 5.26
C GLY A 27 19.76 26.56 4.18
N VAL A 28 19.43 25.86 3.09
CA VAL A 28 20.29 25.76 1.91
C VAL A 28 20.03 26.94 0.97
N GLN A 29 21.10 27.65 0.61
CA GLN A 29 21.09 28.83 -0.25
C GLN A 29 21.72 28.50 -1.61
N ILE A 30 21.29 29.19 -2.66
CA ILE A 30 21.87 29.06 -4.00
C ILE A 30 23.05 30.02 -4.12
N THR A 31 24.20 29.55 -4.62
CA THR A 31 25.34 30.42 -4.91
C THR A 31 24.99 31.38 -6.05
N GLY A 32 25.28 32.69 -5.90
CA GLY A 32 25.14 33.66 -6.98
C GLY A 32 26.03 33.35 -8.20
N ASN A 33 25.82 34.06 -9.31
CA ASN A 33 26.67 33.93 -10.51
C ASN A 33 28.12 34.35 -10.18
N GLY A 34 29.06 33.40 -10.16
CA GLY A 34 30.46 33.67 -9.83
C GLY A 34 31.36 32.43 -9.84
N ARG A 35 32.62 32.61 -9.40
CA ARG A 35 33.68 31.56 -9.36
C ARG A 35 33.32 30.36 -8.48
N ASP A 36 32.37 30.52 -7.56
CA ASP A 36 32.00 29.48 -6.59
C ASP A 36 31.16 28.34 -7.18
N LYS A 37 30.62 28.50 -8.40
CA LYS A 37 29.88 27.45 -9.11
C LYS A 37 30.68 26.15 -9.29
N GLN A 38 32.01 26.23 -9.29
CA GLN A 38 32.88 25.05 -9.40
C GLN A 38 32.80 24.13 -8.17
N TYR A 39 32.45 24.67 -7.00
CA TYR A 39 32.38 23.93 -5.73
C TYR A 39 30.99 23.38 -5.43
N GLY A 40 29.95 24.01 -5.98
CA GLY A 40 28.56 23.62 -5.88
C GLY A 40 27.65 24.77 -6.31
N THR A 41 26.39 24.47 -6.57
CA THR A 41 25.38 25.49 -6.87
C THR A 41 24.58 25.88 -5.62
N HIS A 42 24.74 25.11 -4.54
CA HIS A 42 24.02 25.26 -3.29
C HIS A 42 24.99 25.22 -2.13
N TYR A 43 24.66 25.85 -1.00
CA TYR A 43 25.45 25.76 0.22
C TYR A 43 24.60 25.94 1.48
N TYR A 44 25.12 25.52 2.62
CA TYR A 44 24.59 25.90 3.93
C TYR A 44 25.71 26.34 4.86
N LYS A 45 25.33 27.07 5.91
CA LYS A 45 26.24 27.49 6.97
C LYS A 45 26.23 26.47 8.11
N ASP A 46 27.41 26.22 8.65
CA ASP A 46 27.64 25.52 9.90
C ASP A 46 28.55 26.40 10.77
N GLY A 47 27.95 27.13 11.70
CA GLY A 47 28.60 28.27 12.36
C GLY A 47 29.16 29.27 11.34
N ASN A 48 30.47 29.51 11.38
CA ASN A 48 31.17 30.41 10.46
C ASN A 48 31.66 29.72 9.18
N SER A 49 31.42 28.42 9.03
CA SER A 49 31.89 27.62 7.92
C SER A 49 30.81 27.49 6.84
N THR A 50 31.23 27.32 5.59
CA THR A 50 30.34 27.09 4.45
C THR A 50 30.53 25.67 3.93
N VAL A 51 29.44 24.94 3.76
CA VAL A 51 29.45 23.62 3.12
C VAL A 51 28.70 23.72 1.79
N TYR A 52 29.40 23.47 0.69
CA TYR A 52 28.79 23.46 -0.65
C TYR A 52 28.21 22.09 -0.96
N LEU A 53 27.08 22.10 -1.66
CA LEU A 53 26.33 20.92 -2.06
C LEU A 53 26.31 20.80 -3.58
N ARG A 54 26.58 19.58 -4.06
CA ARG A 54 26.41 19.23 -5.46
C ARG A 54 25.84 17.83 -5.59
N GLU A 55 24.70 17.71 -6.24
CA GLU A 55 24.22 16.43 -6.73
C GLU A 55 24.96 16.09 -8.02
N SER A 56 25.53 14.89 -8.09
CA SER A 56 26.24 14.41 -9.27
C SER A 56 25.69 13.04 -9.62
N PRO A 57 25.18 12.81 -10.85
CA PRO A 57 24.93 11.46 -11.30
C PRO A 57 26.27 10.71 -11.43
N PHE A 58 26.22 9.37 -11.34
CA PHE A 58 27.33 8.54 -11.76
C PHE A 58 27.45 8.55 -13.28
N LYS A 59 28.68 8.58 -13.79
CA LYS A 59 28.95 8.46 -15.23
C LYS A 59 28.91 7.00 -15.70
N SER A 60 29.17 6.04 -14.79
CA SER A 60 29.16 4.62 -15.11
C SER A 60 27.72 4.13 -15.34
N SER A 61 27.50 3.40 -16.44
CA SER A 61 26.23 2.74 -16.71
C SER A 61 25.88 1.66 -15.67
N SER A 62 26.88 1.05 -15.01
CA SER A 62 26.67 0.05 -13.95
C SER A 62 26.12 0.64 -12.65
N LEU A 63 26.21 1.96 -12.49
CA LEU A 63 25.73 2.69 -11.31
C LEU A 63 24.47 3.51 -11.63
N GLN A 64 23.82 3.24 -12.77
CA GLN A 64 22.50 3.78 -13.07
C GLN A 64 21.51 3.35 -11.99
N GLY A 65 20.75 4.32 -11.47
CA GLY A 65 19.85 4.11 -10.35
C GLY A 65 20.41 4.52 -8.98
N TYR A 66 21.70 4.86 -8.90
CA TYR A 66 22.29 5.52 -7.75
C TYR A 66 22.59 7.00 -8.04
N SER A 67 22.50 7.82 -7.01
CA SER A 67 22.89 9.23 -7.04
C SER A 67 23.92 9.49 -5.94
N ARG A 68 24.81 10.46 -6.17
CA ARG A 68 25.74 10.92 -5.12
C ARG A 68 25.51 12.39 -4.83
N LEU A 69 25.50 12.69 -3.55
CA LEU A 69 25.47 14.03 -3.02
C LEU A 69 26.82 14.35 -2.41
N VAL A 70 27.50 15.33 -3.00
CA VAL A 70 28.83 15.75 -2.57
C VAL A 70 28.70 16.99 -1.71
N HIS A 71 29.20 16.91 -0.48
CA HIS A 71 29.42 18.01 0.43
C HIS A 71 30.89 18.42 0.35
N THR A 72 31.14 19.60 -0.20
CA THR A 72 32.48 20.17 -0.28
C THR A 72 32.65 21.13 0.87
N LEU A 73 33.58 20.84 1.76
CA LEU A 73 34.02 21.82 2.76
C LEU A 73 34.67 22.99 2.00
N GLN A 74 34.40 24.22 2.44
CA GLN A 74 34.95 25.41 1.81
C GLN A 74 36.45 25.21 1.51
N PRO A 75 36.88 25.38 0.25
CA PRO A 75 38.26 25.12 -0.13
C PRO A 75 39.18 26.00 0.71
N ASP A 76 40.30 25.43 1.16
CA ASP A 76 41.37 26.15 1.85
C ASP A 76 41.71 27.43 1.08
N THR A 77 41.20 28.56 1.57
CA THR A 77 41.84 29.84 1.33
C THR A 77 43.18 29.80 2.05
N HIS A 78 44.18 30.57 1.62
CA HIS A 78 45.49 30.60 2.30
C HIS A 78 45.41 30.99 3.79
N THR A 79 44.23 31.38 4.27
CA THR A 79 43.99 31.96 5.59
C THR A 79 43.33 31.00 6.58
N TYR A 80 42.57 29.98 6.15
CA TYR A 80 41.81 29.11 7.06
C TYR A 80 41.96 27.64 6.69
N ARG A 81 42.07 26.80 7.71
CA ARG A 81 42.09 25.33 7.58
C ARG A 81 40.74 24.78 7.98
N TYR A 82 40.05 24.08 7.07
CA TYR A 82 38.77 23.44 7.39
C TYR A 82 38.99 21.98 7.72
N LEU A 83 38.62 21.57 8.95
CA LEU A 83 38.68 20.19 9.40
C LEU A 83 37.27 19.63 9.58
N LEU A 84 37.01 18.46 9.02
CA LEU A 84 35.75 17.76 9.28
C LEU A 84 35.73 17.31 10.75
N LYS A 85 34.80 17.86 11.53
CA LYS A 85 34.60 17.52 12.94
C LYS A 85 33.77 16.26 13.08
N GLU A 86 32.68 16.17 12.32
CA GLU A 86 31.75 15.06 12.38
C GLU A 86 30.86 15.01 11.13
N VAL A 87 30.33 13.82 10.88
CA VAL A 87 29.27 13.60 9.90
C VAL A 87 27.98 13.34 10.68
N GLN A 88 26.90 13.99 10.26
CA GLN A 88 25.56 13.85 10.82
C GLN A 88 24.60 13.34 9.74
N TYR A 89 23.48 12.75 10.16
CA TYR A 89 22.33 12.43 9.32
C TYR A 89 21.06 12.81 10.07
N ASN A 90 20.32 13.81 9.57
CA ASN A 90 19.19 14.43 10.28
C ASN A 90 19.60 14.90 11.69
N SER A 91 20.72 15.62 11.76
CA SER A 91 21.31 16.10 13.02
C SER A 91 21.77 15.02 14.01
N ILE A 92 21.72 13.74 13.64
CA ILE A 92 22.22 12.64 14.46
C ILE A 92 23.66 12.32 14.04
N LYS A 93 24.60 12.37 14.99
CA LYS A 93 26.01 12.01 14.77
C LYS A 93 26.16 10.58 14.24
N GLN A 94 26.99 10.44 13.21
CA GLN A 94 27.33 9.17 12.57
C GLN A 94 28.64 8.64 13.15
N ASN A 95 28.66 7.38 13.59
CA ASN A 95 29.88 6.78 14.12
C ASN A 95 30.75 6.25 12.97
N ILE A 96 31.59 7.13 12.43
CA ILE A 96 32.59 6.79 11.42
C ILE A 96 33.91 6.44 12.13
N ILE A 97 34.45 5.26 11.85
CA ILE A 97 35.70 4.79 12.46
C ILE A 97 36.91 5.43 11.77
N GLY A 98 37.88 5.89 12.58
CA GLY A 98 39.14 6.48 12.14
C GLY A 98 39.14 8.02 12.13
N SER A 99 40.31 8.62 11.91
CA SER A 99 40.42 10.07 11.81
C SER A 99 39.73 10.58 10.55
N ILE A 100 38.86 11.58 10.72
CA ILE A 100 38.10 12.21 9.63
C ILE A 100 38.56 13.66 9.36
N GLU A 101 39.43 14.22 10.19
CA GLU A 101 39.79 15.65 10.17
C GLU A 101 40.38 16.12 8.84
N SER A 102 41.13 15.26 8.14
CA SER A 102 41.73 15.57 6.83
C SER A 102 40.77 15.47 5.64
N THR A 103 39.48 15.21 5.88
CA THR A 103 38.46 15.07 4.84
C THR A 103 38.08 16.44 4.29
N HIS A 104 38.08 16.57 2.96
CA HIS A 104 37.62 17.80 2.28
C HIS A 104 36.27 17.61 1.57
N PHE A 105 35.96 16.37 1.20
CA PHE A 105 34.69 16.03 0.58
C PHE A 105 34.04 14.89 1.35
N VAL A 106 32.78 15.09 1.70
CA VAL A 106 31.91 14.04 2.23
C VAL A 106 30.88 13.75 1.15
N THR A 107 30.93 12.56 0.57
CA THR A 107 29.95 12.12 -0.43
C THR A 107 29.02 11.10 0.19
N ALA A 108 27.72 11.27 0.05
CA ALA A 108 26.74 10.26 0.41
C ALA A 108 26.07 9.70 -0.85
N VAL A 109 25.95 8.37 -0.92
CA VAL A 109 25.33 7.65 -2.04
C VAL A 109 23.92 7.23 -1.64
N TYR A 110 22.96 7.51 -2.52
CA TYR A 110 21.53 7.20 -2.35
C TYR A 110 21.00 6.45 -3.55
N LEU A 111 19.82 5.85 -3.40
CA LEU A 111 19.00 5.44 -4.54
C LEU A 111 18.43 6.68 -5.24
N CYS A 112 18.43 6.71 -6.57
CA CYS A 112 17.88 7.83 -7.35
C CYS A 112 16.39 8.10 -7.06
N HIS A 113 15.64 7.05 -6.70
CA HIS A 113 14.23 7.14 -6.32
C HIS A 113 14.01 7.46 -4.83
N ASP A 114 15.05 7.49 -4.01
CA ASP A 114 15.00 7.99 -2.63
C ASP A 114 15.02 9.53 -2.61
N LYS A 115 13.94 10.15 -3.10
CA LYS A 115 13.82 11.61 -3.17
C LYS A 115 13.89 12.28 -1.80
N GLY A 116 13.59 11.55 -0.74
CA GLY A 116 13.68 12.01 0.64
C GLY A 116 15.03 11.78 1.30
N ARG A 117 15.98 11.15 0.61
CA ARG A 117 17.32 10.79 1.11
C ARG A 117 17.27 10.05 2.45
N LYS A 118 16.28 9.17 2.58
CA LYS A 118 15.90 8.41 3.77
C LYS A 118 16.92 7.34 4.14
N ILE A 119 17.63 6.77 3.17
CA ILE A 119 18.60 5.71 3.38
C ILE A 119 19.89 6.06 2.62
N PRO A 120 20.88 6.70 3.26
CA PRO A 120 22.22 6.75 2.69
C PRO A 120 22.81 5.33 2.71
N LEU A 121 23.21 4.85 1.53
CA LEU A 121 23.74 3.50 1.33
C LEU A 121 25.24 3.44 1.67
N MET A 122 25.97 4.50 1.33
CA MET A 122 27.42 4.58 1.47
C MET A 122 27.86 6.02 1.75
N ILE A 123 28.91 6.18 2.54
CA ILE A 123 29.62 7.46 2.73
C ILE A 123 31.03 7.31 2.16
N CYS A 124 31.46 8.26 1.34
CA CYS A 124 32.82 8.34 0.82
C CYS A 124 33.49 9.61 1.37
N LEU A 125 34.65 9.46 2.01
CA LEU A 125 35.45 10.57 2.52
C LEU A 125 36.70 10.74 1.67
N LEU A 126 36.83 11.86 0.96
CA LEU A 126 38.07 12.19 0.24
C LEU A 126 39.03 12.92 1.19
N LYS A 127 40.11 12.23 1.56
CA LYS A 127 41.14 12.69 2.50
C LYS A 127 42.36 13.21 1.76
N TYR A 128 42.93 14.29 2.29
CA TYR A 128 44.21 14.84 1.84
C TYR A 128 45.34 14.36 2.76
N PRO A 129 46.46 13.83 2.22
CA PRO A 129 47.61 13.47 3.02
C PRO A 129 48.36 14.75 3.45
N GLY A 130 47.86 15.45 4.48
CA GLY A 130 48.53 16.63 5.04
C GLY A 130 48.48 17.89 4.14
N TYR A 131 49.48 18.76 4.29
CA TYR A 131 49.50 20.12 3.73
C TYR A 131 49.75 20.21 2.21
N SER A 132 50.13 19.11 1.56
CA SER A 132 50.51 19.15 0.15
C SER A 132 49.35 18.77 -0.75
N ARG A 133 48.87 19.75 -1.53
CA ARG A 133 47.89 19.56 -2.62
C ARG A 133 48.40 18.60 -3.72
N TYR A 134 49.69 18.25 -3.70
CA TYR A 134 50.34 17.39 -4.68
C TYR A 134 50.34 15.91 -4.28
N LEU A 135 49.96 15.57 -3.04
CA LEU A 135 49.91 14.18 -2.62
C LEU A 135 48.61 13.53 -3.09
N ARG A 136 48.69 12.23 -3.43
CA ARG A 136 47.54 11.46 -3.94
C ARG A 136 46.42 11.48 -2.90
N HIS A 137 45.24 11.93 -3.33
CA HIS A 137 44.03 11.85 -2.53
C HIS A 137 43.70 10.40 -2.21
N ASP A 138 43.33 10.14 -0.96
CA ASP A 138 42.85 8.83 -0.54
C ASP A 138 41.33 8.90 -0.33
N THR A 139 40.60 7.93 -0.85
CA THR A 139 39.13 7.89 -0.74
C THR A 139 38.74 6.74 0.16
N HIS A 140 38.13 7.05 1.30
CA HIS A 140 37.69 6.05 2.26
C HIS A 140 36.19 5.80 2.10
N TYR A 141 35.80 4.56 1.81
CA TYR A 141 34.41 4.16 1.63
C TYR A 141 33.88 3.50 2.89
N TYR A 142 32.69 3.91 3.31
CA TYR A 142 32.04 3.42 4.50
C TYR A 142 30.65 2.90 4.16
N VAL A 143 30.35 1.67 4.58
CA VAL A 143 29.09 0.97 4.35
C VAL A 143 28.38 0.68 5.66
N ARG A 144 27.07 0.52 5.63
CA ARG A 144 26.28 0.15 6.82
C ARG A 144 26.35 -1.34 7.07
N LYS A 145 26.48 -1.75 8.34
CA LYS A 145 26.55 -3.17 8.73
C LYS A 145 25.21 -3.92 8.54
N SER A 146 24.09 -3.25 8.80
CA SER A 146 22.74 -3.82 8.73
C SER A 146 21.84 -3.11 7.71
N GLY A 147 22.43 -2.32 6.79
CA GLY A 147 21.74 -1.54 5.75
C GLY A 147 20.92 -0.33 6.27
N ILE A 148 20.26 -0.45 7.42
CA ILE A 148 19.21 0.48 7.86
C ILE A 148 19.59 1.24 9.13
N GLU A 149 20.40 0.64 10.02
CA GLU A 149 20.86 1.33 11.23
C GLU A 149 21.63 2.59 10.85
N PRO A 150 21.16 3.77 11.30
CA PRO A 150 21.64 5.01 10.74
C PRO A 150 23.10 5.26 11.09
N ASN A 151 23.56 4.88 12.29
CA ASN A 151 24.78 5.42 12.90
C ASN A 151 25.97 4.44 12.97
N LYS A 152 25.92 3.26 12.35
CA LYS A 152 27.02 2.28 12.38
C LYS A 152 27.63 2.08 10.99
N TRP A 153 28.81 2.68 10.82
CA TRP A 153 29.55 2.66 9.56
C TRP A 153 30.81 1.80 9.67
N GLN A 154 31.03 0.95 8.68
CA GLN A 154 32.21 0.10 8.58
C GLN A 154 33.04 0.53 7.38
N TYR A 155 34.35 0.68 7.58
CA TYR A 155 35.29 0.99 6.52
C TYR A 155 35.43 -0.22 5.57
N ASP A 156 35.11 -0.02 4.29
CA ASP A 156 35.25 -1.03 3.24
C ASP A 156 36.49 -0.74 2.39
N ARG A 157 37.57 -1.50 2.65
CA ARG A 157 38.84 -1.38 1.94
C ARG A 157 38.81 -1.98 0.53
N SER A 158 37.79 -2.77 0.21
CA SER A 158 37.70 -3.43 -1.11
C SER A 158 37.28 -2.44 -2.20
N VAL A 159 36.52 -1.41 -1.83
CA VAL A 159 36.08 -0.35 -2.74
C VAL A 159 37.19 0.70 -2.87
N THR A 160 37.77 0.82 -4.06
CA THR A 160 38.88 1.78 -4.32
C THR A 160 38.53 2.82 -5.38
N SER A 161 37.51 2.58 -6.21
CA SER A 161 37.11 3.47 -7.30
C SER A 161 35.67 3.25 -7.73
N ASP A 162 35.14 4.22 -8.49
CA ASP A 162 33.86 4.13 -9.20
C ASP A 162 33.96 3.02 -10.28
N GLY A 163 33.58 1.79 -9.92
CA GLY A 163 33.74 0.63 -10.82
C GLY A 163 32.91 -0.59 -10.42
N LYS A 164 33.32 -1.77 -10.91
CA LYS A 164 32.62 -3.04 -10.67
C LYS A 164 32.47 -3.35 -9.18
N VAL A 165 33.53 -3.15 -8.38
CA VAL A 165 33.49 -3.43 -6.94
C VAL A 165 32.47 -2.56 -6.22
N LEU A 166 32.44 -1.25 -6.49
CA LEU A 166 31.42 -0.34 -5.94
C LEU A 166 30.01 -0.79 -6.30
N THR A 167 29.80 -1.21 -7.56
CA THR A 167 28.49 -1.69 -8.04
C THR A 167 28.04 -2.93 -7.27
N GLU A 168 28.90 -3.93 -7.10
CA GLU A 168 28.59 -5.15 -6.34
C GLU A 168 28.37 -4.86 -4.85
N THR A 169 29.15 -3.94 -4.26
CA THR A 169 28.96 -3.52 -2.87
C THR A 169 27.59 -2.84 -2.68
N LEU A 170 27.21 -1.91 -3.56
CA LEU A 170 25.91 -1.25 -3.49
C LEU A 170 24.74 -2.21 -3.71
N LYS A 171 24.91 -3.23 -4.57
CA LYS A 171 23.93 -4.30 -4.74
C LYS A 171 23.73 -5.10 -3.45
N LYS A 172 24.81 -5.54 -2.80
CA LYS A 172 24.74 -6.25 -1.51
C LYS A 172 24.07 -5.41 -0.43
N ILE A 173 24.36 -4.10 -0.38
CA ILE A 173 23.71 -3.19 0.57
C ILE A 173 22.21 -3.10 0.27
N LEU A 174 21.82 -3.02 -1.00
CA LEU A 174 20.42 -2.96 -1.40
C LEU A 174 19.64 -4.22 -0.96
N GLU A 175 20.25 -5.40 -1.11
CA GLU A 175 19.70 -6.68 -0.63
C GLU A 175 19.52 -6.66 0.90
N GLN A 176 20.54 -6.20 1.65
CA GLN A 176 20.47 -6.07 3.11
C GLN A 176 19.43 -5.04 3.58
N CYS A 177 19.15 -4.02 2.75
CA CYS A 177 18.10 -3.05 3.00
C CYS A 177 16.70 -3.56 2.64
N ASN A 178 16.55 -4.81 2.18
CA ASN A 178 15.29 -5.36 1.65
C ASN A 178 14.70 -4.44 0.58
N TYR A 179 15.48 -4.12 -0.46
CA TYR A 179 15.03 -3.42 -1.66
C TYR A 179 14.07 -2.23 -1.40
N PRO A 180 14.55 -1.11 -0.82
CA PRO A 180 13.72 0.07 -0.63
C PRO A 180 13.16 0.58 -1.96
N SER A 181 11.84 0.67 -2.03
CA SER A 181 11.08 0.75 -3.28
C SER A 181 10.07 1.89 -3.30
N VAL A 182 9.65 2.26 -4.50
CA VAL A 182 8.48 3.09 -4.78
C VAL A 182 7.43 2.22 -5.46
N LEU A 183 6.26 2.09 -4.86
CA LEU A 183 5.18 1.30 -5.44
C LEU A 183 4.39 2.12 -6.47
N ASN A 184 4.16 1.57 -7.65
CA ASN A 184 3.36 2.24 -8.66
C ASN A 184 1.89 1.86 -8.51
N ALA A 185 1.06 2.75 -7.96
CA ALA A 185 -0.36 2.48 -7.73
C ALA A 185 -1.15 2.32 -9.05
N GLU A 186 -0.72 2.93 -10.15
CA GLU A 186 -1.39 2.82 -11.46
C GLU A 186 -1.12 1.49 -12.16
N ARG A 187 -0.18 0.69 -11.65
CA ARG A 187 0.17 -0.56 -12.30
C ARG A 187 -0.89 -1.60 -12.00
N THR A 188 -1.68 -1.94 -13.01
CA THR A 188 -2.79 -2.91 -12.90
C THR A 188 -2.46 -4.31 -13.40
N SER A 189 -1.31 -4.48 -14.08
CA SER A 189 -0.86 -5.77 -14.62
C SER A 189 0.65 -5.77 -14.92
N GLY A 190 1.20 -6.96 -15.20
CA GLY A 190 2.58 -7.11 -15.65
C GLY A 190 3.61 -6.89 -14.53
N SER A 191 4.77 -6.33 -14.89
CA SER A 191 5.84 -6.00 -13.94
C SER A 191 6.39 -4.59 -14.07
N TYR A 192 7.06 -4.09 -13.03
CA TYR A 192 7.71 -2.77 -12.97
C TYR A 192 8.92 -2.79 -12.02
N PHE A 193 9.81 -1.80 -12.12
CA PHE A 193 11.05 -1.75 -11.31
C PHE A 193 10.82 -1.17 -9.91
N ILE A 194 11.79 -1.35 -9.01
CA ILE A 194 11.70 -0.85 -7.62
C ILE A 194 11.63 0.68 -7.50
N ASP A 195 11.92 1.42 -8.57
CA ASP A 195 11.77 2.88 -8.64
C ASP A 195 10.34 3.32 -9.02
N GLY A 196 9.42 2.36 -9.28
CA GLY A 196 8.05 2.61 -9.69
C GLY A 196 7.87 2.78 -11.21
N GLU A 197 8.95 2.70 -12.00
CA GLU A 197 8.90 2.92 -13.44
C GLU A 197 8.58 1.63 -14.24
N ASN A 198 7.84 1.80 -15.34
CA ASN A 198 7.39 0.70 -16.21
C ASN A 198 8.44 0.30 -17.27
N GLY A 199 9.51 1.09 -17.45
CA GLY A 199 10.33 1.12 -18.67
C GLY A 199 11.76 0.57 -18.58
N GLN A 200 12.35 0.33 -19.75
CA GLN A 200 13.59 -0.42 -20.00
C GLN A 200 14.92 0.27 -19.63
N ASN A 201 14.93 1.47 -19.02
CA ASN A 201 16.10 2.36 -19.15
C ASN A 201 16.63 3.11 -17.91
N THR A 202 16.06 3.00 -16.70
CA THR A 202 16.59 3.73 -15.53
C THR A 202 17.48 2.88 -14.64
N PHE A 203 17.19 1.58 -14.51
CA PHE A 203 17.97 0.63 -13.72
C PHE A 203 18.43 -0.54 -14.60
N LYS A 204 19.55 -0.37 -15.32
CA LYS A 204 20.23 -1.49 -16.01
C LYS A 204 21.06 -2.37 -15.06
N LEU A 205 20.66 -2.44 -13.79
CA LEU A 205 21.21 -3.42 -12.87
C LEU A 205 20.52 -4.75 -13.18
N TYR A 206 21.22 -5.59 -13.94
CA TYR A 206 20.74 -6.86 -14.52
C TYR A 206 20.20 -7.91 -13.51
N THR A 207 20.06 -7.57 -12.22
CA THR A 207 19.72 -8.52 -11.15
C THR A 207 18.82 -7.96 -10.05
N ILE A 208 18.27 -6.74 -10.17
CA ILE A 208 17.30 -6.26 -9.18
C ILE A 208 15.93 -6.88 -9.49
N PRO A 209 15.23 -7.47 -8.51
CA PRO A 209 13.91 -8.03 -8.70
C PRO A 209 12.91 -6.95 -9.13
N LYS A 210 11.93 -7.34 -9.93
CA LYS A 210 10.83 -6.49 -10.38
C LYS A 210 9.58 -6.81 -9.58
N PHE A 211 8.72 -5.82 -9.38
CA PHE A 211 7.39 -6.07 -8.87
C PHE A 211 6.57 -6.78 -9.95
N ALA A 212 5.85 -7.83 -9.57
CA ALA A 212 4.78 -8.44 -10.34
C ALA A 212 3.43 -7.98 -9.79
N VAL A 213 2.45 -7.77 -10.66
CA VAL A 213 1.10 -7.35 -10.26
C VAL A 213 0.07 -8.40 -10.64
N LYS A 214 -0.68 -8.86 -9.64
CA LYS A 214 -1.82 -9.77 -9.80
C LYS A 214 -3.13 -9.03 -9.56
N LYS A 215 -4.05 -9.10 -10.52
CA LYS A 215 -5.42 -8.59 -10.41
C LYS A 215 -6.33 -9.65 -9.77
N SER A 216 -7.18 -9.23 -8.85
CA SER A 216 -8.27 -10.01 -8.27
C SER A 216 -9.56 -9.19 -8.40
N GLU A 217 -10.52 -9.70 -9.18
CA GLU A 217 -11.83 -9.07 -9.34
C GLU A 217 -12.79 -9.51 -8.23
N ASN A 218 -13.68 -8.61 -7.84
CA ASN A 218 -14.68 -8.85 -6.79
C ASN A 218 -14.05 -9.20 -5.44
N ASP A 219 -12.97 -8.51 -5.08
CA ASP A 219 -12.18 -8.74 -3.87
C ASP A 219 -12.14 -7.46 -3.00
N PRO A 220 -12.69 -7.48 -1.77
CA PRO A 220 -13.22 -8.67 -1.07
C PRO A 220 -14.64 -9.08 -1.50
N VAL A 221 -15.37 -8.23 -2.22
CA VAL A 221 -16.75 -8.50 -2.72
C VAL A 221 -16.98 -7.83 -4.08
N GLN A 222 -18.13 -8.11 -4.70
CA GLN A 222 -18.53 -7.49 -5.96
C GLN A 222 -18.44 -5.95 -5.92
N GLY A 223 -17.84 -5.41 -6.98
CA GLY A 223 -17.67 -3.96 -7.15
C GLY A 223 -16.32 -3.41 -6.71
N TYR A 224 -15.43 -4.25 -6.17
CA TYR A 224 -14.05 -3.88 -5.89
C TYR A 224 -13.07 -4.71 -6.71
N VAL A 225 -11.94 -4.10 -7.05
CA VAL A 225 -10.81 -4.74 -7.73
C VAL A 225 -9.57 -4.52 -6.88
N LYS A 226 -8.83 -5.61 -6.62
CA LYS A 226 -7.57 -5.60 -5.88
C LYS A 226 -6.41 -5.87 -6.82
N TYR A 227 -5.38 -5.02 -6.77
CA TYR A 227 -4.10 -5.26 -7.45
C TYR A 227 -3.04 -5.53 -6.39
N THR A 228 -2.53 -6.76 -6.36
CA THR A 228 -1.51 -7.21 -5.40
C THR A 228 -0.14 -7.19 -6.05
N HIS A 229 0.79 -6.48 -5.41
CA HIS A 229 2.15 -6.22 -5.86
C HIS A 229 3.10 -7.04 -4.99
N THR A 230 3.91 -7.88 -5.63
CA THR A 230 4.92 -8.73 -4.98
C THR A 230 6.27 -8.55 -5.66
N LEU A 231 7.37 -8.57 -4.90
CA LEU A 231 8.70 -8.33 -5.47
C LEU A 231 9.36 -9.65 -5.87
N GLY A 232 9.52 -9.89 -7.18
CA GLY A 232 10.19 -11.07 -7.73
C GLY A 232 9.66 -12.39 -7.18
N ASN A 233 10.55 -13.35 -6.94
CA ASN A 233 10.23 -14.66 -6.38
C ASN A 233 9.95 -14.61 -4.86
N GLY A 234 9.13 -13.66 -4.40
CA GLY A 234 8.76 -13.51 -2.99
C GLY A 234 9.81 -12.81 -2.13
N TYR A 235 10.61 -11.91 -2.70
CA TYR A 235 11.50 -11.06 -1.92
C TYR A 235 10.69 -10.09 -1.05
N ASP A 236 11.13 -9.89 0.18
CA ASP A 236 10.58 -8.81 0.98
C ASP A 236 11.12 -7.46 0.51
N PHE A 237 10.33 -6.41 0.72
CA PHE A 237 10.68 -5.06 0.29
C PHE A 237 10.35 -4.00 1.34
N ARG A 238 11.01 -2.85 1.25
CA ARG A 238 10.65 -1.64 2.00
C ARG A 238 10.05 -0.61 1.07
N ILE A 239 9.27 0.29 1.63
CA ILE A 239 8.55 1.29 0.85
C ILE A 239 8.99 2.68 1.30
N PHE A 240 9.47 3.49 0.36
CA PHE A 240 9.70 4.92 0.58
C PHE A 240 8.43 5.73 0.40
N SER A 241 7.71 5.42 -0.68
CA SER A 241 6.53 6.15 -1.14
C SER A 241 5.78 5.30 -2.17
N THR A 242 4.66 5.82 -2.65
CA THR A 242 4.01 5.31 -3.85
C THR A 242 4.03 6.38 -4.94
N THR A 243 3.80 5.99 -6.19
CA THR A 243 3.55 6.88 -7.32
C THR A 243 2.17 6.64 -7.89
N HIS A 244 1.48 7.72 -8.21
CA HIS A 244 0.18 7.72 -8.89
C HIS A 244 0.10 8.96 -9.78
N LYS A 245 -0.28 8.83 -11.04
CA LYS A 245 -0.26 9.87 -12.07
C LYS A 245 1.08 10.60 -12.15
N LYS A 246 2.18 9.82 -12.06
CA LYS A 246 3.58 10.31 -11.96
C LYS A 246 3.87 11.21 -10.75
N ALA A 247 2.93 11.40 -9.84
CA ALA A 247 3.11 12.14 -8.60
C ALA A 247 3.52 11.19 -7.46
N CYS A 248 4.51 11.62 -6.67
CA CYS A 248 4.94 10.89 -5.47
C CYS A 248 3.96 11.15 -4.32
N GLN A 249 3.40 10.08 -3.77
CA GLN A 249 2.52 10.10 -2.60
C GLN A 249 3.31 9.56 -1.41
N LYS A 250 3.46 10.41 -0.39
CA LYS A 250 4.28 10.09 0.80
C LYS A 250 3.43 9.44 1.88
N PHE A 251 4.06 8.74 2.81
CA PHE A 251 3.40 8.36 4.05
C PHE A 251 3.39 9.54 5.03
N ALA A 252 2.32 9.67 5.81
CA ALA A 252 2.21 10.69 6.85
C ALA A 252 3.30 10.51 7.92
N ASP A 253 3.62 9.26 8.24
CA ASP A 253 4.77 8.89 9.05
C ASP A 253 6.09 9.13 8.27
N LYS A 254 6.92 10.05 8.74
CA LYS A 254 8.19 10.42 8.12
C LYS A 254 9.23 9.29 8.15
N ASP A 255 9.05 8.35 9.07
CA ASP A 255 9.90 7.19 9.36
C ASP A 255 9.32 5.88 8.83
N PHE A 256 8.25 5.95 8.04
CA PHE A 256 7.54 4.79 7.50
C PHE A 256 8.44 3.72 6.86
N TYR A 257 9.51 4.14 6.16
CA TYR A 257 10.46 3.25 5.51
C TYR A 257 11.15 2.26 6.49
N LYS A 258 11.13 2.56 7.79
CA LYS A 258 11.63 1.69 8.87
C LYS A 258 10.64 0.58 9.24
N LYS A 259 9.33 0.73 8.99
CA LYS A 259 8.29 -0.24 9.38
C LYS A 259 8.40 -1.60 8.66
N GLY A 260 9.04 -1.68 7.49
CA GLY A 260 9.18 -2.95 6.77
C GLY A 260 10.14 -3.97 7.43
N PRO A 261 10.40 -5.10 6.76
CA PRO A 261 10.05 -5.34 5.36
C PRO A 261 8.64 -5.93 5.18
N PHE A 262 8.09 -5.78 3.97
CA PHE A 262 6.77 -6.23 3.55
C PHE A 262 6.90 -7.28 2.45
N LYS A 263 5.96 -8.22 2.40
CA LYS A 263 5.89 -9.26 1.36
C LYS A 263 4.97 -8.87 0.21
N GLU A 264 3.89 -8.18 0.53
CA GLU A 264 2.86 -7.82 -0.42
C GLU A 264 2.33 -6.42 -0.14
N ALA A 265 2.00 -5.72 -1.21
CA ALA A 265 1.25 -4.48 -1.16
C ALA A 265 0.03 -4.60 -2.09
N SER A 266 -1.17 -4.42 -1.56
CA SER A 266 -2.41 -4.51 -2.35
C SER A 266 -3.12 -3.17 -2.40
N PHE A 267 -3.36 -2.66 -3.61
CA PHE A 267 -4.18 -1.49 -3.84
C PHE A 267 -5.62 -1.92 -4.17
N TYR A 268 -6.58 -1.32 -3.48
CA TYR A 268 -8.01 -1.52 -3.75
C TYR A 268 -8.58 -0.34 -4.53
N TYR A 269 -9.35 -0.68 -5.56
CA TYR A 269 -10.06 0.25 -6.44
C TYR A 269 -11.52 -0.14 -6.54
N TRP A 270 -12.35 0.84 -6.88
CA TRP A 270 -13.72 0.58 -7.31
C TRP A 270 -13.71 0.02 -8.73
N ALA A 271 -14.49 -1.04 -8.99
CA ALA A 271 -14.62 -1.63 -10.32
C ALA A 271 -15.15 -0.63 -11.36
N GLY A 272 -15.91 0.38 -10.91
CA GLY A 272 -16.36 1.47 -11.77
C GLY A 272 -15.29 2.50 -12.16
N ASP A 273 -14.13 2.48 -11.50
CA ASP A 273 -12.96 3.31 -11.81
C ASP A 273 -11.99 2.52 -12.72
N LYS A 274 -12.38 2.36 -13.99
CA LYS A 274 -11.66 1.53 -14.97
C LYS A 274 -10.21 1.97 -15.19
N ASP A 275 -9.94 3.26 -15.04
CA ASP A 275 -8.60 3.84 -15.21
C ASP A 275 -7.76 3.84 -13.93
N CYS A 276 -8.31 3.31 -12.82
CA CYS A 276 -7.65 3.28 -11.51
C CYS A 276 -7.17 4.68 -11.07
N ASN A 277 -7.99 5.69 -11.34
CA ASN A 277 -7.72 7.09 -11.04
C ASN A 277 -7.77 7.40 -9.54
N ASN A 278 -8.46 6.59 -8.75
CA ASN A 278 -8.79 6.86 -7.36
C ASN A 278 -8.52 5.61 -6.50
N PRO A 279 -7.26 5.37 -6.10
CA PRO A 279 -6.96 4.31 -5.14
C PRO A 279 -7.70 4.58 -3.84
N LEU A 280 -8.47 3.59 -3.39
CA LEU A 280 -9.29 3.69 -2.18
C LEU A 280 -8.45 3.37 -0.94
N LEU A 281 -7.69 2.29 -1.01
CA LEU A 281 -6.98 1.71 0.12
C LEU A 281 -5.68 1.05 -0.33
N LEU A 282 -4.65 1.14 0.51
CA LEU A 282 -3.42 0.37 0.42
C LEU A 282 -3.35 -0.59 1.62
N LYS A 283 -3.31 -1.89 1.35
CA LYS A 283 -3.06 -2.94 2.34
C LYS A 283 -1.61 -3.40 2.24
N LEU A 284 -0.92 -3.50 3.36
CA LEU A 284 0.44 -4.02 3.44
C LEU A 284 0.49 -5.27 4.32
N THR A 285 1.13 -6.32 3.81
CA THR A 285 1.30 -7.61 4.48
C THR A 285 2.78 -7.84 4.79
N SER A 286 3.09 -8.28 6.01
CA SER A 286 4.43 -8.67 6.48
C SER A 286 4.31 -9.96 7.31
N ASP A 287 5.41 -10.69 7.48
CA ASP A 287 5.47 -11.82 8.43
C ASP A 287 5.54 -11.37 9.88
N THR A 288 6.14 -10.20 10.10
CA THR A 288 6.51 -9.72 11.45
C THR A 288 5.52 -8.72 12.03
N ILE A 289 4.64 -8.18 11.18
CA ILE A 289 3.72 -7.11 11.53
C ILE A 289 2.34 -7.52 11.08
N ASP A 290 1.35 -7.21 11.92
CA ASP A 290 -0.04 -7.31 11.55
C ASP A 290 -0.35 -6.58 10.24
N ILE A 291 -1.35 -7.07 9.52
CA ILE A 291 -1.85 -6.42 8.31
C ILE A 291 -2.15 -4.95 8.63
N SER A 292 -1.56 -4.04 7.86
CA SER A 292 -1.78 -2.60 8.02
C SER A 292 -2.47 -2.03 6.79
N TYR A 293 -3.35 -1.05 7.03
CA TYR A 293 -4.17 -0.43 6.02
C TYR A 293 -3.94 1.08 6.01
N TYR A 294 -3.90 1.67 4.82
CA TYR A 294 -3.63 3.08 4.62
C TYR A 294 -4.62 3.68 3.64
N ILE A 295 -5.11 4.89 3.94
CA ILE A 295 -5.92 5.70 3.04
C ILE A 295 -5.15 6.96 2.65
N LEU A 296 -5.43 7.51 1.46
CA LEU A 296 -4.89 8.82 1.06
C LEU A 296 -5.72 9.93 1.67
N ASP A 297 -5.08 10.78 2.48
CA ASP A 297 -5.70 11.99 3.02
C ASP A 297 -5.85 13.09 1.96
N SER A 298 -6.44 14.23 2.36
CA SER A 298 -6.62 15.40 1.50
C SER A 298 -5.32 16.07 1.06
N THR A 299 -4.18 15.74 1.70
CA THR A 299 -2.84 16.24 1.36
C THR A 299 -2.07 15.26 0.46
N ASN A 300 -2.76 14.23 -0.07
CA ASN A 300 -2.18 13.18 -0.90
C ASN A 300 -1.08 12.39 -0.16
N LYS A 301 -1.29 12.15 1.14
CA LYS A 301 -0.41 11.31 1.96
C LYS A 301 -1.14 10.08 2.46
N TRP A 302 -0.45 8.95 2.48
CA TRP A 302 -0.93 7.71 3.07
C TRP A 302 -0.93 7.81 4.59
N LYS A 303 -2.12 7.74 5.18
CA LYS A 303 -2.34 7.70 6.63
C LYS A 303 -2.82 6.31 7.01
N GLU A 304 -2.17 5.73 8.01
CA GLU A 304 -2.56 4.44 8.58
C GLU A 304 -3.95 4.53 9.21
N VAL A 305 -4.76 3.51 9.00
CA VAL A 305 -6.08 3.35 9.59
C VAL A 305 -6.07 2.07 10.41
N THR A 306 -6.35 2.20 11.71
CA THR A 306 -6.46 1.06 12.61
C THR A 306 -7.80 0.38 12.36
N ILE A 307 -7.77 -0.82 11.80
CA ILE A 307 -8.92 -1.71 11.75
C ILE A 307 -8.86 -2.57 13.02
N SER A 308 -9.70 -2.26 14.02
CA SER A 308 -9.75 -3.04 15.25
C SER A 308 -10.03 -4.51 14.92
N LYS A 309 -9.27 -5.47 15.44
CA LYS A 309 -9.50 -6.89 15.13
C LYS A 309 -10.84 -7.44 15.66
N THR A 310 -11.54 -6.70 16.53
CA THR A 310 -12.59 -7.26 17.40
C THR A 310 -13.99 -7.36 16.80
N VAL A 311 -14.28 -6.90 15.57
CA VAL A 311 -15.65 -6.98 15.03
C VAL A 311 -15.65 -7.35 13.53
N PHE A 312 -15.56 -8.66 13.26
CA PHE A 312 -15.76 -9.35 11.97
C PHE A 312 -14.79 -9.04 10.80
N GLN A 313 -14.09 -10.07 10.34
CA GLN A 313 -13.02 -10.09 9.32
C GLN A 313 -13.38 -9.64 7.88
N GLY A 314 -14.43 -8.86 7.68
CA GLY A 314 -14.81 -8.34 6.36
C GLY A 314 -15.62 -7.06 6.41
N MET A 315 -16.49 -6.90 7.43
CA MET A 315 -17.36 -5.72 7.54
C MET A 315 -16.55 -4.44 7.67
N MET A 316 -15.55 -4.36 8.56
CA MET A 316 -14.76 -3.13 8.68
C MET A 316 -13.91 -2.78 7.44
N LEU A 317 -13.41 -3.78 6.72
CA LEU A 317 -12.70 -3.51 5.46
C LEU A 317 -13.66 -2.98 4.40
N LEU A 318 -14.83 -3.60 4.28
CA LEU A 318 -15.88 -3.16 3.37
C LEU A 318 -16.37 -1.76 3.70
N ASP A 319 -16.64 -1.47 4.96
CA ASP A 319 -17.11 -0.16 5.40
C ASP A 319 -16.08 0.95 5.09
N LEU A 320 -14.79 0.62 5.25
CA LEU A 320 -13.70 1.53 4.88
C LEU A 320 -13.62 1.73 3.37
N LEU A 321 -13.72 0.65 2.58
CA LEU A 321 -13.75 0.74 1.12
C LEU A 321 -14.94 1.55 0.63
N ASP A 322 -16.13 1.32 1.18
CA ASP A 322 -17.36 2.03 0.83
C ASP A 322 -17.28 3.52 1.17
N THR A 323 -16.76 3.84 2.36
CA THR A 323 -16.54 5.22 2.79
C THR A 323 -15.58 5.93 1.84
N GLU A 324 -14.44 5.32 1.52
CA GLU A 324 -13.46 5.90 0.62
C GLU A 324 -13.97 5.98 -0.82
N ASN A 325 -14.76 5.00 -1.26
CA ASN A 325 -15.36 4.97 -2.59
C ASN A 325 -16.41 6.07 -2.78
N CYS A 326 -17.28 6.27 -1.80
CA CYS A 326 -18.19 7.40 -1.81
C CYS A 326 -17.43 8.74 -1.80
N ARG A 327 -16.42 8.88 -0.94
CA ARG A 327 -15.63 10.11 -0.84
C ARG A 327 -14.90 10.48 -2.13
N LYS A 328 -14.30 9.49 -2.81
CA LYS A 328 -13.45 9.72 -3.99
C LYS A 328 -14.18 9.61 -5.32
N ASN A 329 -15.09 8.64 -5.45
CA ASN A 329 -15.79 8.32 -6.69
C ASN A 329 -17.26 8.71 -6.69
N LYS A 330 -17.79 9.24 -5.58
CA LYS A 330 -19.23 9.49 -5.37
C LYS A 330 -20.07 8.23 -5.59
N ALA A 331 -19.50 7.06 -5.29
CA ALA A 331 -20.17 5.77 -5.41
C ALA A 331 -20.85 5.40 -4.08
N VAL A 332 -22.18 5.24 -4.10
CA VAL A 332 -23.01 4.95 -2.92
C VAL A 332 -23.34 3.46 -2.85
N ILE A 333 -23.45 2.95 -1.62
CA ILE A 333 -23.87 1.58 -1.35
C ILE A 333 -25.36 1.57 -1.11
N LEU A 334 -26.08 0.73 -1.85
CA LEU A 334 -27.54 0.66 -1.76
C LEU A 334 -27.95 -0.54 -0.92
N ASN A 335 -28.55 -0.29 0.24
CA ASN A 335 -29.11 -1.36 1.06
C ASN A 335 -30.55 -1.65 0.62
N ILE A 336 -30.74 -2.75 -0.10
CA ILE A 336 -32.04 -3.12 -0.65
C ILE A 336 -33.04 -3.59 0.42
N SER A 337 -32.57 -3.88 1.64
CA SER A 337 -33.46 -4.18 2.77
C SER A 337 -34.09 -2.93 3.39
N GLN A 338 -33.60 -1.74 3.08
CA GLN A 338 -34.11 -0.51 3.68
C GLN A 338 -35.46 -0.12 3.09
N THR A 339 -36.38 0.18 4.00
CA THR A 339 -37.75 0.61 3.70
C THR A 339 -37.96 2.09 4.04
N ASP A 340 -37.11 2.67 4.89
CA ASP A 340 -37.07 4.09 5.23
C ASP A 340 -35.64 4.65 5.24
N LYS A 341 -35.52 5.95 5.52
CA LYS A 341 -34.24 6.67 5.62
C LYS A 341 -33.57 6.57 6.99
N GLU A 342 -34.31 6.23 8.03
CA GLU A 342 -33.84 6.33 9.43
C GLU A 342 -33.01 5.09 9.81
N ASP A 343 -33.17 3.97 9.11
CA ASP A 343 -32.42 2.72 9.28
C ASP A 343 -30.93 2.76 8.84
N PHE A 344 -30.34 3.94 8.67
CA PHE A 344 -28.95 4.13 8.24
C PHE A 344 -27.95 4.10 9.41
N VAL A 345 -27.76 2.94 10.03
CA VAL A 345 -26.95 2.84 11.26
C VAL A 345 -25.42 2.80 11.01
N LEU A 346 -24.92 2.63 9.79
CA LEU A 346 -23.54 2.09 9.62
C LEU A 346 -22.51 2.91 8.83
N PHE A 347 -22.84 4.05 8.21
CA PHE A 347 -21.88 4.75 7.32
C PHE A 347 -21.67 6.22 7.66
N SER A 348 -20.53 6.78 7.23
CA SER A 348 -20.24 8.21 7.44
C SER A 348 -21.42 9.06 6.93
N THR A 349 -21.90 9.96 7.78
CA THR A 349 -23.09 10.81 7.56
C THR A 349 -23.08 11.56 6.23
N SER A 350 -21.89 11.85 5.68
CA SER A 350 -21.73 12.59 4.42
C SER A 350 -22.25 11.84 3.17
N CYS A 351 -22.25 10.50 3.18
CA CYS A 351 -22.68 9.71 2.04
C CYS A 351 -24.19 9.41 2.05
N GLN A 352 -24.77 9.35 3.25
CA GLN A 352 -26.17 8.97 3.48
C GLN A 352 -27.17 9.98 2.90
N THR A 353 -26.84 11.28 2.97
CA THR A 353 -27.72 12.36 2.50
C THR A 353 -28.01 12.34 0.99
N ASN A 354 -27.30 11.50 0.23
CA ASN A 354 -27.40 11.42 -1.22
C ASN A 354 -28.32 10.29 -1.69
N LEU A 355 -28.99 9.58 -0.77
CA LEU A 355 -29.97 8.55 -1.10
C LEU A 355 -31.37 8.99 -0.67
N ASN A 356 -32.32 8.90 -1.59
CA ASN A 356 -33.72 9.13 -1.32
C ASN A 356 -34.51 7.83 -1.44
N ILE A 357 -35.11 7.38 -0.33
CA ILE A 357 -35.95 6.19 -0.26
C ILE A 357 -37.39 6.66 -0.05
N SER A 358 -38.32 6.15 -0.86
CA SER A 358 -39.75 6.39 -0.72
C SER A 358 -40.55 5.12 -1.00
N LYS A 359 -41.49 4.79 -0.12
CA LYS A 359 -42.48 3.74 -0.37
C LYS A 359 -43.42 4.18 -1.49
N CYS A 360 -43.54 3.37 -2.52
CA CYS A 360 -44.45 3.62 -3.63
C CYS A 360 -45.83 3.05 -3.31
N PRO A 361 -46.93 3.77 -3.62
CA PRO A 361 -48.26 3.18 -3.59
C PRO A 361 -48.31 1.96 -4.52
N THR A 362 -48.95 0.89 -4.06
CA THR A 362 -49.23 -0.30 -4.85
C THR A 362 -50.65 -0.77 -4.56
N LYS A 363 -51.39 -1.19 -5.59
CA LYS A 363 -52.71 -1.80 -5.39
C LYS A 363 -52.60 -3.25 -4.90
N SER A 364 -51.42 -3.85 -5.05
CA SER A 364 -51.14 -5.20 -4.62
C SER A 364 -51.21 -5.33 -3.10
N GLN A 365 -51.89 -6.39 -2.66
CA GLN A 365 -51.86 -6.82 -1.27
C GLN A 365 -50.69 -7.77 -0.98
N MET A 366 -49.95 -8.19 -2.01
CA MET A 366 -48.95 -9.25 -1.90
C MET A 366 -47.53 -8.73 -1.65
N TYR A 367 -47.21 -7.50 -2.06
CA TYR A 367 -45.87 -6.95 -1.91
C TYR A 367 -45.89 -5.47 -1.54
N ASP A 368 -44.77 -5.00 -1.02
CA ASP A 368 -44.45 -3.57 -0.91
C ASP A 368 -43.41 -3.18 -1.97
N ARG A 369 -43.48 -1.95 -2.46
CA ARG A 369 -42.58 -1.40 -3.48
C ARG A 369 -41.88 -0.17 -2.94
N TYR A 370 -40.56 -0.15 -3.02
CA TYR A 370 -39.73 0.95 -2.58
C TYR A 370 -38.95 1.51 -3.76
N TYR A 371 -39.02 2.82 -3.94
CA TYR A 371 -38.20 3.56 -4.89
C TYR A 371 -37.01 4.14 -4.15
N GLN A 372 -35.81 3.84 -4.65
CA GLN A 372 -34.54 4.33 -4.14
C GLN A 372 -33.83 5.11 -5.25
N SER A 373 -33.47 6.36 -4.98
CA SER A 373 -32.83 7.24 -5.97
C SER A 373 -31.62 7.97 -5.42
N LEU A 374 -30.62 8.17 -6.26
CA LEU A 374 -29.38 8.87 -5.91
C LEU A 374 -29.44 10.35 -6.27
N ALA A 375 -28.79 11.20 -5.47
CA ALA A 375 -28.59 12.60 -5.79
C ALA A 375 -27.74 12.77 -7.06
N SER A 376 -27.92 13.89 -7.75
CA SER A 376 -27.20 14.18 -9.00
C SER A 376 -25.68 14.08 -8.82
N GLY A 377 -25.02 13.38 -9.75
CA GLY A 377 -23.58 13.18 -9.77
C GLY A 377 -23.06 12.04 -8.89
N TYR A 378 -23.92 11.35 -8.14
CA TYR A 378 -23.59 10.10 -7.46
C TYR A 378 -23.85 8.90 -8.38
N LYS A 379 -23.16 7.81 -8.08
CA LYS A 379 -23.21 6.55 -8.84
C LYS A 379 -23.54 5.41 -7.90
N LEU A 380 -24.15 4.36 -8.42
CA LEU A 380 -24.38 3.15 -7.65
C LEU A 380 -23.10 2.31 -7.62
N GLY A 381 -22.58 2.09 -6.41
CA GLY A 381 -21.30 1.42 -6.17
C GLY A 381 -21.42 -0.10 -6.05
N ARG A 382 -22.31 -0.57 -5.17
CA ARG A 382 -22.67 -1.98 -4.96
C ARG A 382 -23.98 -2.07 -4.16
N PHE A 383 -24.49 -3.28 -4.00
CA PHE A 383 -25.69 -3.56 -3.20
C PHE A 383 -25.35 -4.24 -1.87
N THR A 384 -26.17 -4.00 -0.86
CA THR A 384 -26.17 -4.72 0.42
C THR A 384 -27.57 -5.16 0.79
N GLN A 385 -27.68 -6.20 1.62
CA GLN A 385 -28.93 -6.67 2.20
C GLN A 385 -28.67 -6.99 3.66
N LYS A 386 -29.37 -6.29 4.57
CA LYS A 386 -29.18 -6.40 6.03
C LYS A 386 -27.70 -6.29 6.45
N GLY A 387 -26.95 -5.39 5.83
CA GLY A 387 -25.52 -5.18 6.10
C GLY A 387 -24.54 -6.13 5.39
N HIS A 388 -25.02 -7.22 4.79
CA HIS A 388 -24.20 -8.14 4.01
C HIS A 388 -24.07 -7.66 2.55
N ALA A 389 -22.93 -7.91 1.90
CA ALA A 389 -22.77 -7.64 0.49
C ALA A 389 -23.71 -8.52 -0.35
N ALA A 390 -24.44 -7.92 -1.28
CA ALA A 390 -25.30 -8.61 -2.22
C ALA A 390 -24.64 -8.63 -3.60
N THR A 391 -24.64 -9.80 -4.24
CA THR A 391 -24.05 -10.02 -5.56
C THR A 391 -25.16 -10.12 -6.61
N LEU A 392 -25.08 -9.29 -7.65
CA LEU A 392 -25.99 -9.32 -8.79
C LEU A 392 -25.26 -9.92 -10.00
N ASP A 393 -25.78 -11.01 -10.55
CA ASP A 393 -25.17 -11.74 -11.66
C ASP A 393 -25.04 -10.87 -12.92
N SER A 394 -23.85 -10.87 -13.53
CA SER A 394 -23.60 -10.10 -14.78
C SER A 394 -23.86 -8.59 -14.64
N LEU A 395 -23.75 -8.05 -13.42
CA LEU A 395 -23.81 -6.61 -13.19
C LEU A 395 -22.46 -5.98 -13.54
N GLU A 396 -22.46 -5.06 -14.50
CA GLU A 396 -21.29 -4.27 -14.86
C GLU A 396 -21.29 -2.93 -14.12
N LEU A 397 -20.14 -2.56 -13.56
CA LEU A 397 -19.92 -1.27 -12.89
C LEU A 397 -19.00 -0.37 -13.75
N PRO A 398 -19.15 0.98 -13.70
CA PRO A 398 -20.11 1.71 -12.88
C PRO A 398 -21.53 1.63 -13.47
N LEU A 399 -22.55 1.55 -12.62
CA LEU A 399 -23.92 1.65 -13.10
C LEU A 399 -24.23 3.09 -13.49
N THR A 400 -24.84 3.25 -14.67
CA THR A 400 -25.46 4.51 -15.08
C THR A 400 -26.79 4.73 -14.38
N ASP A 401 -27.39 3.65 -13.86
CA ASP A 401 -28.64 3.69 -13.12
C ASP A 401 -28.51 4.56 -11.86
N THR A 402 -29.43 5.52 -11.74
CA THR A 402 -29.59 6.36 -10.55
C THR A 402 -30.84 6.04 -9.75
N SER A 403 -31.68 5.14 -10.29
CA SER A 403 -33.02 4.82 -9.82
C SER A 403 -33.22 3.32 -9.74
N VAL A 404 -33.56 2.83 -8.56
CA VAL A 404 -33.76 1.41 -8.26
C VAL A 404 -35.12 1.21 -7.60
N PHE A 405 -35.89 0.25 -8.09
CA PHE A 405 -37.09 -0.23 -7.42
C PHE A 405 -36.80 -1.56 -6.74
N VAL A 406 -37.17 -1.67 -5.47
CA VAL A 406 -37.05 -2.91 -4.69
C VAL A 406 -38.44 -3.36 -4.28
N PHE A 407 -38.79 -4.59 -4.63
CA PHE A 407 -40.05 -5.22 -4.29
C PHE A 407 -39.83 -6.18 -3.13
N HIS A 408 -40.53 -5.93 -2.02
CA HIS A 408 -40.48 -6.71 -0.80
C HIS A 408 -41.68 -7.64 -0.75
N TYR A 409 -41.43 -8.94 -0.59
CA TYR A 409 -42.44 -9.99 -0.59
C TYR A 409 -42.18 -10.99 0.55
N PRO A 410 -43.23 -11.46 1.26
CA PRO A 410 -44.62 -10.98 1.18
C PRO A 410 -44.76 -9.55 1.73
N LYS A 411 -45.93 -8.96 1.56
CA LYS A 411 -46.29 -7.67 2.16
C LYS A 411 -46.42 -7.82 3.68
N SER A 412 -45.32 -7.57 4.38
CA SER A 412 -45.27 -7.57 5.84
C SER A 412 -44.12 -6.68 6.33
N GLU A 413 -44.09 -6.38 7.63
CA GLU A 413 -42.95 -5.71 8.26
C GLU A 413 -41.66 -6.53 8.11
N ASP A 414 -41.80 -7.87 8.04
CA ASP A 414 -40.72 -8.82 7.80
C ASP A 414 -40.48 -9.12 6.30
N GLY A 415 -41.15 -8.38 5.41
CA GLY A 415 -41.04 -8.54 3.96
C GLY A 415 -39.57 -8.52 3.55
N LYS A 416 -39.15 -9.50 2.74
CA LYS A 416 -37.77 -9.57 2.28
C LYS A 416 -37.67 -9.01 0.87
N PRO A 417 -36.57 -8.32 0.54
CA PRO A 417 -36.28 -7.96 -0.85
C PRO A 417 -36.30 -9.23 -1.70
N PHE A 418 -37.14 -9.25 -2.72
CA PHE A 418 -37.33 -10.41 -3.59
C PHE A 418 -37.00 -10.12 -5.05
N LEU A 419 -37.26 -8.88 -5.50
CA LEU A 419 -37.02 -8.43 -6.86
C LEU A 419 -36.43 -7.02 -6.85
N ILE A 420 -35.38 -6.82 -7.63
CA ILE A 420 -34.76 -5.51 -7.88
C ILE A 420 -35.03 -5.16 -9.35
N TYR A 421 -35.40 -3.92 -9.62
CA TYR A 421 -35.52 -3.39 -10.98
C TYR A 421 -34.68 -2.12 -11.10
N LEU A 422 -33.70 -2.15 -11.99
CA LEU A 422 -32.84 -1.02 -12.35
C LEU A 422 -33.50 -0.27 -13.51
N ARG A 423 -33.99 0.94 -13.24
CA ARG A 423 -34.91 1.66 -14.14
C ARG A 423 -34.28 2.05 -15.47
N ASP A 424 -33.06 2.56 -15.42
CA ASP A 424 -32.38 3.17 -16.58
C ASP A 424 -31.84 2.07 -17.52
N SER A 425 -31.31 0.97 -16.97
CA SER A 425 -30.88 -0.21 -17.74
C SER A 425 -32.00 -1.21 -18.05
N ARG A 426 -33.19 -1.04 -17.45
CA ARG A 426 -34.34 -1.95 -17.54
C ARG A 426 -34.01 -3.40 -17.20
N LYS A 427 -33.06 -3.60 -16.27
CA LYS A 427 -32.65 -4.93 -15.80
C LYS A 427 -33.39 -5.29 -14.52
N SER A 428 -33.92 -6.51 -14.46
CA SER A 428 -34.53 -7.06 -13.25
C SER A 428 -33.64 -8.16 -12.68
N TYR A 429 -33.52 -8.21 -11.35
CA TYR A 429 -32.79 -9.23 -10.63
C TYR A 429 -33.68 -9.86 -9.57
N LYS A 430 -33.79 -11.19 -9.59
CA LYS A 430 -34.61 -11.96 -8.65
C LYS A 430 -33.71 -12.67 -7.65
N ASN A 431 -34.07 -12.59 -6.37
CA ASN A 431 -33.39 -13.35 -5.34
C ASN A 431 -33.76 -14.84 -5.51
N THR A 432 -32.77 -15.72 -5.54
CA THR A 432 -33.01 -17.15 -5.44
C THR A 432 -32.91 -17.52 -3.98
N ASN A 433 -34.03 -17.88 -3.34
CA ASN A 433 -34.12 -18.18 -1.91
C ASN A 433 -33.00 -19.10 -1.38
N ASP A 434 -32.43 -19.96 -2.24
CA ASP A 434 -31.29 -20.84 -1.96
C ASP A 434 -30.04 -20.10 -1.46
N ARG A 435 -29.85 -18.85 -1.88
CA ARG A 435 -28.70 -18.02 -1.55
C ARG A 435 -29.16 -16.57 -1.33
N PRO A 436 -29.46 -16.18 -0.09
CA PRO A 436 -30.22 -14.95 0.21
C PRO A 436 -29.52 -13.66 -0.21
N TYR A 437 -28.24 -13.70 -0.59
CA TYR A 437 -27.44 -12.54 -1.02
C TYR A 437 -27.01 -12.61 -2.49
N GLU A 438 -27.45 -13.64 -3.23
CA GLU A 438 -27.17 -13.78 -4.67
C GLU A 438 -28.44 -13.52 -5.49
N TRP A 439 -28.28 -12.67 -6.50
CA TRP A 439 -29.38 -12.12 -7.28
C TRP A 439 -29.16 -12.44 -8.75
N LYS A 440 -30.05 -13.24 -9.33
CA LYS A 440 -29.93 -13.68 -10.72
C LYS A 440 -30.63 -12.72 -11.66
N LEU A 441 -30.03 -12.48 -12.82
CA LEU A 441 -30.66 -11.70 -13.88
C LEU A 441 -31.97 -12.39 -14.31
N TYR A 442 -33.09 -11.66 -14.21
CA TYR A 442 -34.39 -12.15 -14.61
C TYR A 442 -34.70 -11.69 -16.05
N THR A 443 -34.48 -12.59 -17.01
CA THR A 443 -34.55 -12.30 -18.46
C THR A 443 -35.96 -12.09 -18.99
N ARG A 444 -36.99 -12.66 -18.34
CA ARG A 444 -38.40 -12.35 -18.62
C ARG A 444 -38.79 -11.01 -17.98
N GLY A 445 -37.86 -10.04 -18.00
CA GLY A 445 -37.80 -8.83 -17.19
C GLY A 445 -39.05 -7.98 -17.19
N ILE A 446 -39.22 -7.21 -16.12
CA ILE A 446 -40.29 -6.21 -16.02
C ILE A 446 -40.04 -5.11 -17.07
N THR A 447 -41.09 -4.65 -17.76
CA THR A 447 -40.96 -3.61 -18.78
C THR A 447 -41.04 -2.19 -18.20
N ASP A 448 -41.78 -2.04 -17.10
CA ASP A 448 -41.99 -0.80 -16.37
C ASP A 448 -42.23 -1.11 -14.88
N GLU A 449 -41.80 -0.24 -13.98
CA GLU A 449 -42.00 -0.39 -12.54
C GLU A 449 -43.49 -0.56 -12.13
N ASN A 450 -44.45 -0.19 -12.98
CA ASN A 450 -45.89 -0.28 -12.75
C ASN A 450 -46.57 -1.50 -13.40
N ASP A 451 -45.81 -2.45 -13.96
CA ASP A 451 -46.33 -3.69 -14.55
C ASP A 451 -46.81 -4.67 -13.45
N GLU A 452 -47.86 -4.27 -12.72
CA GLU A 452 -48.31 -4.94 -11.48
C GLU A 452 -48.65 -6.42 -11.70
N ASP A 453 -49.25 -6.77 -12.84
CA ASP A 453 -49.64 -8.14 -13.18
C ASP A 453 -48.41 -9.02 -13.42
N ARG A 454 -47.42 -8.52 -14.16
CA ARG A 454 -46.18 -9.26 -14.38
C ARG A 454 -45.37 -9.38 -13.10
N ILE A 455 -45.28 -8.32 -12.31
CA ILE A 455 -44.62 -8.35 -11.00
C ILE A 455 -45.29 -9.40 -10.11
N ARG A 456 -46.63 -9.41 -10.04
CA ARG A 456 -47.38 -10.41 -9.28
C ARG A 456 -47.08 -11.83 -9.75
N ASN A 457 -47.13 -12.07 -11.06
CA ASN A 457 -46.80 -13.39 -11.63
C ASN A 457 -45.37 -13.84 -11.28
N ILE A 458 -44.40 -12.93 -11.26
CA ILE A 458 -43.00 -13.25 -10.90
C ILE A 458 -42.88 -13.66 -9.42
N LEU A 459 -43.64 -13.00 -8.55
CA LEU A 459 -43.64 -13.24 -7.10
C LEU A 459 -44.37 -14.55 -6.77
N GLU A 460 -45.56 -14.78 -7.33
CA GLU A 460 -46.37 -15.99 -7.10
C GLU A 460 -45.69 -17.27 -7.60
N LEU A 461 -45.10 -17.25 -8.80
CA LEU A 461 -44.36 -18.39 -9.36
C LEU A 461 -43.09 -18.75 -8.56
N GLY A 462 -42.63 -17.85 -7.68
CA GLY A 462 -41.47 -18.09 -6.82
C GLY A 462 -41.76 -18.98 -5.62
N ASP A 463 -42.97 -18.92 -5.06
CA ASP A 463 -43.34 -19.68 -3.86
C ASP A 463 -43.78 -21.12 -4.17
N SER A 464 -44.26 -21.38 -5.39
CA SER A 464 -44.87 -22.67 -5.73
C SER A 464 -43.88 -23.80 -6.03
N HIS A 465 -42.57 -23.54 -6.05
CA HIS A 465 -41.57 -24.50 -6.53
C HIS A 465 -40.67 -25.16 -5.47
N THR A 466 -40.93 -24.94 -4.18
CA THR A 466 -40.08 -25.51 -3.12
C THR A 466 -40.46 -26.90 -2.62
N ASP A 467 -41.50 -27.60 -3.13
CA ASP A 467 -41.91 -28.89 -2.54
C ASP A 467 -42.40 -30.01 -3.47
N SER A 468 -42.28 -29.91 -4.79
CA SER A 468 -42.56 -31.08 -5.66
C SER A 468 -41.26 -31.75 -6.09
N GLY A 469 -40.69 -32.54 -5.18
CA GLY A 469 -39.84 -33.66 -5.57
C GLY A 469 -40.68 -34.60 -6.43
N ASN A 470 -40.61 -34.43 -7.75
CA ASN A 470 -41.06 -35.43 -8.69
C ASN A 470 -40.15 -35.47 -9.89
N SER A 471 -39.64 -36.68 -10.10
CA SER A 471 -38.87 -37.14 -11.24
C SER A 471 -39.40 -36.59 -12.56
N PHE A 472 -38.58 -35.86 -13.28
CA PHE A 472 -38.77 -35.72 -14.72
C PHE A 472 -37.69 -36.51 -15.44
N ALA A 473 -38.20 -37.44 -16.23
CA ALA A 473 -37.47 -38.36 -17.06
C ALA A 473 -36.58 -37.60 -18.06
N LYS A 474 -35.43 -38.22 -18.33
CA LYS A 474 -34.60 -38.01 -19.50
C LYS A 474 -35.49 -37.99 -20.75
N GLU A 475 -35.50 -36.86 -21.46
CA GLU A 475 -35.89 -36.80 -22.86
C GLU A 475 -34.60 -36.62 -23.66
N GLU A 476 -34.15 -37.72 -24.26
CA GLU A 476 -33.09 -37.75 -25.26
C GLU A 476 -33.58 -36.98 -26.50
N SER A 477 -32.84 -35.93 -26.87
CA SER A 477 -32.91 -35.36 -28.21
C SER A 477 -31.55 -35.54 -28.86
N ASP A 478 -31.53 -36.43 -29.85
CA ASP A 478 -30.41 -36.67 -30.73
C ASP A 478 -30.18 -35.42 -31.60
N ILE A 479 -29.05 -34.75 -31.36
CA ILE A 479 -28.49 -33.78 -32.30
C ILE A 479 -27.09 -34.32 -32.65
N GLU A 480 -26.99 -34.97 -33.81
CA GLU A 480 -25.72 -35.26 -34.46
C GLU A 480 -25.05 -33.93 -34.85
N ILE A 481 -23.92 -33.64 -34.22
CA ILE A 481 -22.97 -32.62 -34.67
C ILE A 481 -21.69 -33.36 -35.06
N GLU A 482 -21.36 -33.33 -36.36
CA GLU A 482 -20.05 -33.73 -36.88
C GLU A 482 -18.95 -32.87 -36.23
N ILE A 483 -18.05 -33.52 -35.49
CA ILE A 483 -16.81 -32.92 -34.99
C ILE A 483 -15.66 -33.39 -35.87
N GLY A 484 -15.07 -32.43 -36.57
CA GLY A 484 -13.81 -32.58 -37.28
C GLY A 484 -12.63 -32.78 -36.33
N THR A 485 -11.67 -33.54 -36.85
CA THR A 485 -10.50 -34.13 -36.23
C THR A 485 -9.48 -33.16 -35.63
N GLU A 486 -9.00 -33.57 -34.44
CA GLU A 486 -7.62 -33.56 -33.92
C GLU A 486 -6.82 -32.25 -33.83
N GLY A 487 -6.61 -31.82 -32.59
CA GLY A 487 -5.45 -31.05 -32.14
C GLY A 487 -5.16 -31.40 -30.68
N GLU A 488 -4.04 -32.09 -30.43
CA GLU A 488 -3.60 -32.57 -29.13
C GLU A 488 -3.49 -31.44 -28.07
N ILE A 489 -4.19 -31.60 -26.95
CA ILE A 489 -4.05 -30.77 -25.73
C ILE A 489 -3.70 -31.72 -24.57
N PRO A 490 -2.68 -31.40 -23.75
CA PRO A 490 -2.22 -32.29 -22.69
C PRO A 490 -3.23 -32.38 -21.55
N THR A 491 -3.52 -33.61 -21.16
CA THR A 491 -4.32 -33.99 -19.98
C THR A 491 -3.63 -33.53 -18.70
N PHE A 492 -4.27 -32.61 -17.97
CA PHE A 492 -3.97 -32.36 -16.56
C PHE A 492 -4.81 -33.30 -15.70
N GLU A 493 -4.13 -34.10 -14.88
CA GLU A 493 -4.74 -34.93 -13.85
C GLU A 493 -5.47 -34.06 -12.83
N ASN A 494 -6.75 -34.35 -12.61
CA ASN A 494 -7.56 -33.78 -11.55
C ASN A 494 -7.12 -34.37 -10.20
N GLU A 495 -6.25 -33.67 -9.47
CA GLU A 495 -6.05 -33.92 -8.05
C GLU A 495 -7.27 -33.39 -7.27
N ASN A 496 -8.08 -34.33 -6.79
CA ASN A 496 -9.07 -34.11 -5.72
C ASN A 496 -8.35 -33.65 -4.45
N THR A 497 -8.19 -32.33 -4.29
CA THR A 497 -7.74 -31.72 -3.05
C THR A 497 -8.92 -31.57 -2.11
N THR A 498 -9.11 -32.56 -1.24
CA THR A 498 -9.89 -32.42 -0.02
C THR A 498 -9.24 -31.33 0.85
N ILE A 499 -9.90 -30.18 0.93
CA ILE A 499 -9.49 -29.07 1.80
C ILE A 499 -9.73 -29.49 3.26
N TYR A 500 -8.74 -30.15 3.85
CA TYR A 500 -8.65 -30.28 5.30
C TYR A 500 -8.26 -28.93 5.89
N ASN A 501 -9.15 -28.38 6.73
CA ASN A 501 -8.95 -27.14 7.44
C ASN A 501 -7.86 -27.33 8.52
N THR A 502 -6.60 -27.14 8.13
CA THR A 502 -5.40 -27.33 8.97
C THR A 502 -5.37 -26.44 10.22
N ASN A 503 -6.17 -25.37 10.26
CA ASN A 503 -6.24 -24.47 11.41
C ASN A 503 -6.98 -25.05 12.62
N LEU A 504 -7.86 -26.05 12.46
CA LEU A 504 -8.61 -26.62 13.60
C LEU A 504 -7.73 -27.50 14.49
N TRP A 505 -6.76 -28.20 13.91
CA TRP A 505 -5.84 -29.07 14.64
C TRP A 505 -4.85 -28.27 15.49
N HIS A 506 -4.35 -27.12 15.02
CA HIS A 506 -3.47 -26.27 15.82
C HIS A 506 -4.17 -25.69 17.07
N LEU A 507 -5.47 -25.42 16.99
CA LEU A 507 -6.28 -24.97 18.14
C LEU A 507 -6.47 -26.09 19.19
N LEU A 508 -6.63 -27.34 18.77
CA LEU A 508 -6.78 -28.49 19.68
C LEU A 508 -5.51 -28.76 20.51
N TRP A 509 -4.32 -28.48 19.98
CA TRP A 509 -3.05 -28.62 20.73
C TRP A 509 -2.79 -27.50 21.75
N LEU A 510 -3.41 -26.33 21.58
CA LEU A 510 -3.23 -25.20 22.51
C LEU A 510 -4.07 -25.34 23.80
N VAL A 511 -5.20 -26.05 23.74
CA VAL A 511 -6.09 -26.27 24.89
C VAL A 511 -5.36 -26.87 26.11
N PRO A 512 -4.59 -27.98 26.00
CA PRO A 512 -3.88 -28.53 27.15
C PRO A 512 -2.78 -27.59 27.69
N ILE A 513 -2.14 -26.79 26.82
CA ILE A 513 -1.12 -25.81 27.25
C ILE A 513 -1.77 -24.69 28.08
N ILE A 514 -2.91 -24.17 27.63
CA ILE A 514 -3.67 -23.15 28.38
C ILE A 514 -4.12 -23.70 29.73
N ILE A 515 -4.61 -24.95 29.78
CA ILE A 515 -4.99 -25.60 31.04
C ILE A 515 -3.80 -25.72 32.00
N ILE A 516 -2.62 -26.10 31.51
CA ILE A 516 -1.40 -26.18 32.33
C ILE A 516 -1.01 -24.81 32.88
N ILE A 517 -1.05 -23.74 32.07
CA ILE A 517 -0.74 -22.38 32.51
C ILE A 517 -1.71 -21.91 33.61
N ILE A 518 -3.01 -22.20 33.46
CA ILE A 518 -4.02 -21.87 34.47
C ILE A 518 -3.75 -22.63 35.77
N ILE A 519 -3.42 -23.92 35.71
CA ILE A 519 -3.07 -24.73 36.89
C ILE A 519 -1.83 -24.17 37.59
N LEU A 520 -0.79 -23.79 36.83
CA LEU A 520 0.42 -23.20 37.39
C LEU A 520 0.15 -21.84 38.05
N LEU A 521 -0.71 -21.00 37.47
CA LEU A 521 -1.15 -19.74 38.08
C LEU A 521 -1.93 -19.97 39.38
N ILE A 522 -2.85 -20.95 39.40
CA ILE A 522 -3.59 -21.32 40.61
C ILE A 522 -2.63 -21.81 41.69
N LEU A 523 -1.68 -22.67 41.36
CA LEU A 523 -0.67 -23.17 42.31
C LEU A 523 0.24 -22.04 42.81
N TYR A 524 0.65 -21.13 41.92
CA TYR A 524 1.43 -19.96 42.30
C TYR A 524 0.68 -19.07 43.28
N CYS A 525 -0.58 -18.73 42.98
CA CYS A 525 -1.44 -17.96 43.88
C CYS A 525 -1.66 -18.70 45.22
N TYR A 526 -1.89 -20.01 45.19
CA TYR A 526 -2.05 -20.83 46.39
C TYR A 526 -0.79 -20.82 47.26
N TYR A 527 0.39 -20.93 46.65
CA TYR A 527 1.67 -20.88 47.37
C TYR A 527 1.92 -19.50 47.96
N TYR A 528 1.65 -18.44 47.19
CA TYR A 528 1.81 -17.06 47.62
C TYR A 528 0.88 -16.69 48.78
N LEU A 529 -0.37 -17.18 48.78
CA LEU A 529 -1.35 -16.98 49.86
C LEU A 529 -1.06 -17.83 51.13
N ARG A 530 -0.15 -18.80 51.02
CA ARG A 530 0.28 -19.65 52.15
C ARG A 530 1.57 -19.15 52.80
N ASP A 531 2.27 -18.20 52.19
CA ASP A 531 3.43 -17.57 52.78
C ASP A 531 3.02 -16.79 54.05
N PRO A 532 3.54 -17.13 55.24
CA PRO A 532 3.21 -16.45 56.49
C PRO A 532 3.52 -14.96 56.48
N TRP A 533 4.47 -14.52 55.65
CA TRP A 533 4.85 -13.10 55.51
C TRP A 533 3.80 -12.29 54.76
N VAL A 534 3.13 -12.89 53.77
CA VAL A 534 2.05 -12.23 53.01
C VAL A 534 0.78 -12.08 53.87
N ARG A 535 0.62 -12.88 54.94
CA ARG A 535 -0.50 -12.74 55.90
C ARG A 535 -0.28 -11.70 57.00
N GLN A 536 0.92 -11.15 57.14
CA GLN A 536 1.21 -10.07 58.10
C GLN A 536 1.08 -8.67 57.50
N ILE A 537 0.94 -8.57 56.16
CA ILE A 537 0.54 -7.37 55.42
C ILE A 537 -0.98 -7.42 55.25
#